data_AF-A0A9Q3ICY9-F1
#
_entry.id   AF-A0A9Q3ICY9-F1
#
_cell.length_a   1.000
_cell.length_b   1.000
_cell.length_c   1.000
_cell.angle_alpha   90.00
_cell.angle_beta   90.00
_cell.angle_gamma   90.00
#
_symmetry.space_group_name_H-M   'P 1'
#
loop_
_entity.id
_entity.type
_entity.pdbx_description
1 polymer ?
#
loop_
_entity_poly.entity_id
_entity_poly.type
_entity_poly.pdbx_seq_one_letter_code
_entity_poly.pdbx_strand_id
1 'polypeptide(L)'
;MIQKMEDIIRRFCAYGMEYKEHEGYTHYWLTLLPEVQLDYNASQHSTTGKTPSLVEKGWSPLLPVYHLKKNLLNIHPTDKDFHEMWKIACDTASKLISEAKEYKFQRYDTAHMEPDFREGDQVLVSTFNFNNLKGQKKIKYSFVGPLNIIKFIGENAVEVRLTEKFSGKHPLFPVSLVKPYFQTGKDKLPSRNKTYTPEEIVEVEDSPVHVKKIIKPRKIRPVGKFQRQYLVRFKNQTVDKDKWLAEDAIPDGNLPLKGFRASRRAENSHQ
;
A
#
# COMPACT_ATOMS: atom_id res chain seq x y z
N MET A 1 9.59 4.61 -14.15
CA MET A 1 10.89 4.58 -13.47
C MET A 1 11.94 4.51 -14.57
N ILE A 2 12.99 5.34 -14.52
CA ILE A 2 14.01 5.38 -15.57
C ILE A 2 14.77 4.06 -15.51
N GLN A 3 14.65 3.23 -16.54
CA GLN A 3 15.23 1.89 -16.59
C GLN A 3 16.73 1.90 -16.24
N LYS A 4 17.47 2.96 -16.60
CA LYS A 4 18.87 3.16 -16.19
C LYS A 4 19.06 3.36 -14.68
N MET A 5 18.22 4.14 -14.01
CA MET A 5 18.31 4.34 -12.56
C MET A 5 17.95 3.07 -11.82
N GLU A 6 16.91 2.38 -12.29
CA GLU A 6 16.52 1.08 -11.77
C GLU A 6 17.61 0.04 -12.01
N ASP A 7 18.28 0.03 -13.17
CA ASP A 7 19.41 -0.85 -13.47
C ASP A 7 20.67 -0.49 -12.66
N ILE A 8 20.94 0.79 -12.40
CA ILE A 8 22.02 1.24 -11.52
C ILE A 8 21.72 0.75 -10.10
N ILE A 9 20.54 1.05 -9.55
CA ILE A 9 20.14 0.61 -8.21
C ILE A 9 20.09 -0.92 -8.14
N ARG A 10 19.57 -1.61 -9.16
CA ARG A 10 19.55 -3.06 -9.22
C ARG A 10 20.95 -3.63 -9.31
N ARG A 11 21.89 -3.06 -10.07
CA ARG A 11 23.29 -3.53 -10.08
C ARG A 11 23.94 -3.30 -8.72
N PHE A 12 23.81 -2.11 -8.15
CA PHE A 12 24.39 -1.79 -6.84
C PHE A 12 23.76 -2.58 -5.67
N CYS A 13 22.45 -2.83 -5.70
CA CYS A 13 21.74 -3.62 -4.69
C CYS A 13 21.77 -5.14 -4.97
N ALA A 14 21.96 -5.59 -6.22
CA ALA A 14 22.14 -7.00 -6.56
C ALA A 14 23.55 -7.51 -6.24
N TYR A 15 24.50 -6.64 -5.90
CA TYR A 15 25.76 -7.00 -5.23
C TYR A 15 25.59 -7.45 -3.76
N GLY A 16 24.39 -7.94 -3.41
CA GLY A 16 24.20 -8.96 -2.40
C GLY A 16 23.59 -8.48 -1.09
N MET A 17 22.46 -9.07 -0.72
CA MET A 17 22.12 -9.26 0.70
C MET A 17 22.98 -10.36 1.34
N GLU A 18 23.70 -11.18 0.55
CA GLU A 18 24.69 -12.18 1.00
C GLU A 18 25.76 -12.49 -0.07
N TYR A 19 26.57 -11.51 -0.52
CA TYR A 19 27.84 -11.84 -1.19
C TYR A 19 28.98 -11.54 -0.22
N LYS A 20 29.50 -12.60 0.43
CA LYS A 20 30.74 -12.52 1.21
C LYS A 20 31.87 -12.89 0.27
N GLU A 21 32.62 -11.90 -0.21
CA GLU A 21 34.02 -12.19 -0.56
C GLU A 21 34.72 -12.72 0.70
N HIS A 22 35.82 -13.47 0.52
CA HIS A 22 36.53 -14.22 1.58
C HIS A 22 36.94 -13.38 2.81
N GLU A 23 36.77 -12.06 2.76
CA GLU A 23 37.12 -11.06 3.79
C GLU A 23 35.91 -10.39 4.51
N GLY A 24 34.65 -10.71 4.17
CA GLY A 24 33.50 -10.39 5.04
C GLY A 24 32.93 -8.97 5.02
N TYR A 25 33.15 -8.17 3.97
CA TYR A 25 32.54 -6.84 3.86
C TYR A 25 31.05 -6.90 3.44
N THR A 26 30.14 -6.46 4.32
CA THR A 26 28.77 -6.10 3.93
C THR A 26 28.79 -4.73 3.26
N HIS A 27 28.39 -4.65 1.99
CA HIS A 27 28.25 -3.36 1.30
C HIS A 27 27.02 -2.64 1.87
N TYR A 28 27.24 -1.72 2.81
CA TYR A 28 26.20 -0.82 3.31
C TYR A 28 25.81 0.12 2.17
N TRP A 29 24.65 -0.08 1.54
CA TRP A 29 24.18 0.79 0.44
C TRP A 29 24.21 2.29 0.80
N LEU A 30 24.06 2.62 2.09
CA LEU A 30 24.24 3.96 2.64
C LEU A 30 25.62 4.57 2.35
N THR A 31 26.70 3.79 2.40
CA THR A 31 28.07 4.28 2.11
C THR A 31 28.30 4.48 0.62
N LEU A 32 27.56 3.75 -0.24
CA LEU A 32 27.65 3.84 -1.70
C LEU A 32 26.71 4.89 -2.30
N LEU A 33 25.77 5.44 -1.52
CA LEU A 33 24.84 6.48 -1.99
C LEU A 33 25.54 7.69 -2.65
N PRO A 34 26.65 8.24 -2.10
CA PRO A 34 27.34 9.36 -2.74
C PRO A 34 27.90 9.00 -4.12
N GLU A 35 28.41 7.78 -4.27
CA GLU A 35 28.94 7.27 -5.54
C GLU A 35 27.83 7.08 -6.57
N VAL A 36 26.71 6.47 -6.16
CA VAL A 36 25.53 6.30 -7.02
C VAL A 36 24.95 7.66 -7.44
N GLN A 37 24.91 8.64 -6.54
CA GLN A 37 24.47 10.00 -6.86
C GLN A 37 25.39 10.65 -7.89
N LEU A 38 26.71 10.50 -7.74
CA LEU A 38 27.69 11.03 -8.69
C LEU A 38 27.52 10.37 -10.07
N ASP A 39 27.43 9.04 -10.11
CA ASP A 39 27.27 8.27 -11.34
C ASP A 39 25.96 8.57 -12.05
N TYR A 40 24.85 8.71 -11.30
CA TYR A 40 23.56 9.11 -11.85
C TYR A 40 23.63 10.51 -12.48
N ASN A 41 24.26 11.46 -11.77
CA ASN A 41 24.39 12.83 -12.24
C ASN A 41 25.35 12.98 -13.42
N ALA A 42 26.31 12.07 -13.58
CA ALA A 42 27.26 12.00 -14.69
C ALA A 42 26.77 11.12 -15.86
N SER A 43 25.71 10.33 -15.66
CA SER A 43 25.16 9.46 -16.70
C SER A 43 24.21 10.21 -17.65
N GLN A 44 24.32 9.95 -18.95
CA GLN A 44 23.40 10.54 -19.92
C GLN A 44 21.98 9.98 -19.78
N HIS A 45 21.02 10.88 -19.61
CA HIS A 45 19.61 10.54 -19.47
C HIS A 45 18.96 10.39 -20.85
N SER A 46 18.15 9.33 -21.04
CA SER A 46 17.59 8.98 -22.36
C SER A 46 16.61 10.03 -22.91
N THR A 47 15.89 10.72 -22.04
CA THR A 47 14.91 11.75 -22.44
C THR A 47 15.55 13.05 -22.88
N THR A 48 16.68 13.43 -22.28
CA THR A 48 17.32 14.73 -22.55
C THR A 48 18.59 14.60 -23.40
N GLY A 49 19.13 13.39 -23.57
CA GLY A 49 20.41 13.14 -24.23
C GLY A 49 21.63 13.73 -23.50
N LYS A 50 21.41 14.38 -22.36
CA LYS A 50 22.41 15.08 -21.55
C LYS A 50 22.49 14.49 -20.14
N THR A 51 23.60 14.74 -19.45
CA THR A 51 23.77 14.37 -18.04
C THR A 51 22.95 15.30 -17.14
N PRO A 52 22.28 14.81 -16.07
CA PRO A 52 21.52 15.66 -15.16
C PRO A 52 22.32 16.84 -14.60
N SER A 53 23.59 16.62 -14.22
CA SER A 53 24.49 17.68 -13.74
C SER A 53 24.66 18.82 -14.75
N LEU A 54 24.84 18.50 -16.03
CA LEU A 54 24.95 19.50 -17.09
C LEU A 54 23.65 20.30 -17.29
N VAL A 55 22.48 19.67 -17.12
CA VAL A 55 21.18 20.33 -17.29
C VAL A 55 20.84 21.21 -16.09
N GLU A 56 21.11 20.74 -14.88
CA GLU A 56 20.83 21.46 -13.63
C GLU A 56 21.87 22.55 -13.35
N LYS A 57 23.15 22.21 -13.49
CA LYS A 57 24.28 23.05 -13.04
C LYS A 57 25.02 23.74 -14.18
N GLY A 58 24.78 23.35 -15.43
CA GLY A 58 25.54 23.83 -16.59
C GLY A 58 26.93 23.19 -16.77
N TRP A 59 27.36 22.34 -15.83
CA TRP A 59 28.63 21.61 -15.91
C TRP A 59 28.49 20.20 -15.31
N SER A 60 29.37 19.30 -15.73
CA SER A 60 29.40 17.92 -15.22
C SER A 60 30.66 17.70 -14.38
N PRO A 61 30.56 17.04 -13.20
CA PRO A 61 31.72 16.75 -12.39
C PRO A 61 32.69 15.81 -13.11
N LEU A 62 33.98 16.07 -12.96
CA LEU A 62 35.02 15.18 -13.45
C LEU A 62 35.03 13.91 -12.57
N LEU A 63 34.62 12.78 -13.15
CA LEU A 63 34.84 11.46 -12.55
C LEU A 63 36.36 11.14 -12.45
N PRO A 64 36.77 10.29 -11.49
CA PRO A 64 38.15 9.82 -11.34
C PRO A 64 38.81 9.32 -12.63
N VAL A 65 38.03 8.69 -13.53
CA VAL A 65 38.50 8.20 -14.84
C VAL A 65 39.01 9.34 -15.74
N TYR A 66 38.48 10.56 -15.60
CA TYR A 66 38.93 11.72 -16.37
C TYR A 66 40.25 12.31 -15.86
N HIS A 67 40.63 12.07 -14.60
CA HIS A 67 41.93 12.50 -14.06
C HIS A 67 43.12 11.77 -14.69
N LEU A 68 42.89 10.61 -15.32
CA LEU A 68 43.89 9.91 -16.14
C LEU A 68 44.20 10.68 -17.44
N LYS A 69 43.32 11.59 -17.88
CA LYS A 69 43.52 12.49 -19.03
C LYS A 69 44.17 13.79 -18.58
N LYS A 70 45.44 13.69 -18.16
CA LYS A 70 46.24 14.73 -17.48
C LYS A 70 46.47 16.05 -18.27
N ASN A 71 45.98 16.16 -19.52
CA ASN A 71 46.25 17.28 -20.43
C ASN A 71 45.03 18.19 -20.68
N LEU A 72 43.95 18.08 -19.90
CA LEU A 72 42.80 19.00 -20.04
C LEU A 72 43.07 20.29 -19.26
N LEU A 73 43.00 21.42 -19.96
CA LEU A 73 43.13 22.76 -19.38
C LEU A 73 42.08 22.97 -18.29
N ASN A 74 42.52 23.22 -17.05
CA ASN A 74 41.64 23.59 -15.95
C ASN A 74 41.35 25.09 -16.01
N ILE A 75 40.45 25.47 -16.92
CA ILE A 75 39.97 26.85 -17.02
C ILE A 75 38.76 26.93 -16.08
N HIS A 76 38.97 27.49 -14.89
CA HIS A 76 37.85 27.91 -14.07
C HIS A 76 37.18 29.10 -14.78
N PRO A 77 35.91 29.00 -15.19
CA PRO A 77 35.24 30.10 -15.89
C PRO A 77 35.23 31.36 -15.01
N THR A 78 35.41 32.52 -15.61
CA THR A 78 35.20 33.82 -14.94
C THR A 78 33.70 33.95 -14.60
N ASP A 79 33.31 34.77 -13.62
CA ASP A 79 31.90 34.96 -13.24
C ASP A 79 30.98 35.30 -14.43
N LYS A 80 31.48 36.07 -15.41
CA LYS A 80 30.76 36.40 -16.65
C LYS A 80 30.56 35.17 -17.54
N ASP A 81 31.63 34.39 -17.75
CA ASP A 81 31.60 33.16 -18.56
C ASP A 81 30.69 32.12 -17.91
N PHE A 82 30.67 32.04 -16.57
CA PHE A 82 29.77 31.17 -15.81
C PHE A 82 28.31 31.58 -15.97
N HIS A 83 28.01 32.89 -15.93
CA HIS A 83 26.66 33.39 -16.16
C HIS A 83 26.15 33.05 -17.57
N GLU A 84 26.99 33.23 -18.59
CA GLU A 84 26.64 32.86 -19.97
C GLU A 84 26.44 31.36 -20.13
N MET A 85 27.34 30.55 -19.57
CA MET A 85 27.20 29.08 -19.54
C MET A 85 25.90 28.65 -18.87
N TRP A 86 25.56 29.24 -17.72
CA TRP A 86 24.34 28.96 -16.99
C TRP A 86 23.09 29.29 -17.82
N LYS A 87 23.09 30.45 -18.47
CA LYS A 87 21.98 30.86 -19.33
C LYS A 87 21.75 29.86 -20.47
N ILE A 88 22.83 29.46 -21.16
CA ILE A 88 22.78 28.43 -22.21
C ILE A 88 22.26 27.10 -21.66
N ALA A 89 22.71 26.70 -20.47
CA ALA A 89 22.23 25.49 -19.82
C ALA A 89 20.73 25.53 -19.56
N CYS A 90 20.23 26.63 -18.96
CA CYS A 90 18.80 26.82 -18.70
C CYS A 90 17.95 26.83 -19.97
N ASP A 91 18.40 27.52 -21.02
CA ASP A 91 17.69 27.59 -22.30
C ASP A 91 17.60 26.21 -22.94
N THR A 92 18.72 25.46 -22.95
CA THR A 92 18.71 24.09 -23.48
C THR A 92 17.91 23.13 -22.63
N ALA A 93 17.92 23.27 -21.29
CA ALA A 93 17.10 22.47 -20.39
C ALA A 93 15.61 22.68 -20.68
N SER A 94 15.21 23.94 -20.81
CA SER A 94 13.82 24.32 -21.09
C SER A 94 13.32 23.73 -22.40
N LYS A 95 14.16 23.80 -23.45
CA LYS A 95 13.86 23.20 -24.77
C LYS A 95 13.73 21.66 -24.70
N LEU A 96 14.64 20.98 -24.01
CA LEU A 96 14.58 19.53 -23.87
C LEU A 96 13.36 19.07 -23.07
N ILE A 97 12.96 19.86 -22.06
CA ILE A 97 11.75 19.59 -21.27
C ILE A 97 10.50 19.78 -22.13
N SER A 98 10.42 20.81 -22.97
CA SER A 98 9.28 21.01 -23.87
C SER A 98 9.17 19.89 -24.89
N GLU A 99 10.28 19.51 -25.54
CA GLU A 99 10.33 18.38 -26.50
C GLU A 99 9.90 17.06 -25.83
N ALA A 100 10.40 16.80 -24.62
CA ALA A 100 10.01 15.62 -23.85
C ALA A 100 8.53 15.62 -23.46
N LYS A 101 7.96 16.80 -23.16
CA LYS A 101 6.53 16.95 -22.85
C LYS A 101 5.68 16.67 -24.10
N GLU A 102 6.05 17.24 -25.24
CA GLU A 102 5.37 17.00 -26.53
C GLU A 102 5.41 15.53 -26.93
N TYR A 103 6.58 14.89 -26.81
CA TYR A 103 6.70 13.45 -27.08
C TYR A 103 5.78 12.60 -26.21
N LYS A 104 5.71 12.92 -24.90
CA LYS A 104 4.83 12.22 -23.96
C LYS A 104 3.35 12.46 -24.28
N PHE A 105 3.00 13.69 -24.63
CA PHE A 105 1.63 14.06 -25.01
C PHE A 105 1.18 13.28 -26.25
N GLN A 106 1.96 13.30 -27.34
CA GLN A 106 1.64 12.55 -28.56
C GLN A 106 1.47 11.03 -28.30
N ARG A 107 2.35 10.45 -27.47
CA ARG A 107 2.27 9.03 -27.11
C ARG A 107 1.07 8.72 -26.23
N TYR A 108 0.71 9.62 -25.32
CA TYR A 108 -0.47 9.48 -24.48
C TYR A 108 -1.72 9.55 -25.36
N ASP A 109 -1.88 10.57 -26.19
CA ASP A 109 -3.05 10.77 -27.06
C ASP A 109 -3.29 9.60 -28.01
N THR A 110 -2.22 8.98 -28.52
CA THR A 110 -2.35 7.84 -29.44
C THR A 110 -2.96 6.60 -28.77
N ALA A 111 -2.68 6.40 -27.48
CA ALA A 111 -3.09 5.20 -26.74
C ALA A 111 -4.27 5.46 -25.77
N HIS A 112 -4.52 6.72 -25.45
CA HIS A 112 -5.55 7.11 -24.50
C HIS A 112 -6.89 7.19 -25.22
N MET A 113 -7.86 6.42 -24.73
CA MET A 113 -9.26 6.64 -25.05
C MET A 113 -9.90 7.25 -23.81
N GLU A 114 -10.40 8.48 -23.96
CA GLU A 114 -11.20 9.12 -22.93
C GLU A 114 -12.52 8.36 -22.78
N PRO A 115 -12.89 7.95 -21.55
CA PRO A 115 -14.18 7.35 -21.32
C PRO A 115 -15.29 8.41 -21.47
N ASP A 116 -16.26 8.14 -22.35
CA ASP A 116 -17.47 8.96 -22.52
C ASP A 116 -18.41 8.82 -21.31
N PHE A 117 -18.10 9.51 -20.21
CA PHE A 117 -18.98 9.61 -19.06
C PHE A 117 -19.72 10.95 -19.08
N ARG A 118 -21.00 10.95 -18.70
CA ARG A 118 -21.82 12.16 -18.57
C ARG A 118 -22.35 12.31 -17.16
N GLU A 119 -22.69 13.55 -16.80
CA GLU A 119 -23.34 13.83 -15.52
C GLU A 119 -24.68 13.09 -15.46
N GLY A 120 -24.94 12.42 -14.34
CA GLY A 120 -26.12 11.56 -14.16
C GLY A 120 -25.91 10.09 -14.50
N ASP A 121 -24.85 9.73 -15.25
CA ASP A 121 -24.58 8.33 -15.60
C ASP A 121 -24.36 7.46 -14.36
N GLN A 122 -24.77 6.21 -14.47
CA GLN A 122 -24.50 5.20 -13.45
C GLN A 122 -23.14 4.57 -13.70
N VAL A 123 -22.34 4.52 -12.64
CA VAL A 123 -20.99 4.00 -12.67
C VAL A 123 -20.69 3.09 -11.49
N LEU A 124 -19.68 2.26 -11.69
CA LEU A 124 -19.08 1.39 -10.69
C LEU A 124 -17.72 1.96 -10.29
N VAL A 125 -17.46 2.07 -8.98
CA VAL A 125 -16.22 2.61 -8.43
C VAL A 125 -15.33 1.47 -7.90
N SER A 126 -14.04 1.50 -8.22
CA SER A 126 -13.07 0.48 -7.81
C SER A 126 -12.86 0.43 -6.30
N THR A 127 -12.88 -0.78 -5.71
CA THR A 127 -12.66 -1.00 -4.28
C THR A 127 -11.19 -1.05 -3.86
N PHE A 128 -10.26 -0.76 -4.79
CA PHE A 128 -8.83 -0.85 -4.54
C PHE A 128 -8.38 0.00 -3.34
N ASN A 129 -8.89 1.23 -3.24
CA ASN A 129 -8.59 2.18 -2.15
C ASN A 129 -9.59 2.13 -0.98
N PHE A 130 -10.50 1.16 -0.98
CA PHE A 130 -11.50 1.03 0.08
C PHE A 130 -10.97 0.12 1.19
N ASN A 131 -10.48 0.75 2.25
CA ASN A 131 -9.99 0.07 3.46
C ASN A 131 -11.10 -0.33 4.44
N ASN A 132 -12.28 0.30 4.33
CA ASN A 132 -13.38 0.14 5.30
C ASN A 132 -14.46 -0.85 4.83
N LEU A 133 -14.22 -1.55 3.72
CA LEU A 133 -15.11 -2.61 3.26
C LEU A 133 -14.84 -3.86 4.10
N LYS A 134 -15.88 -4.37 4.77
CA LYS A 134 -15.80 -5.64 5.52
C LYS A 134 -15.41 -6.79 4.58
N GLY A 135 -14.57 -7.70 5.07
CA GLY A 135 -14.19 -8.94 4.37
C GLY A 135 -12.74 -8.98 3.84
N GLN A 136 -12.32 -10.15 3.37
CA GLN A 136 -10.96 -10.35 2.85
C GLN A 136 -10.80 -9.71 1.45
N LYS A 137 -9.64 -9.10 1.18
CA LYS A 137 -9.32 -8.43 -0.10
C LYS A 137 -9.53 -9.32 -1.34
N LYS A 138 -9.36 -10.65 -1.20
CA LYS A 138 -9.53 -11.62 -2.29
C LYS A 138 -11.00 -11.96 -2.60
N ILE A 139 -11.89 -11.81 -1.62
CA ILE A 139 -13.30 -12.23 -1.71
C ILE A 139 -14.22 -11.02 -1.96
N LYS A 140 -13.80 -9.82 -1.54
CA LYS A 140 -14.58 -8.60 -1.77
C LYS A 140 -14.72 -8.30 -3.26
N TYR A 141 -15.87 -7.73 -3.64
CA TYR A 141 -16.07 -7.23 -4.99
C TYR A 141 -15.01 -6.20 -5.36
N SER A 142 -14.49 -6.29 -6.58
CA SER A 142 -13.48 -5.34 -7.09
C SER A 142 -14.08 -3.96 -7.38
N PHE A 143 -15.40 -3.87 -7.56
CA PHE A 143 -16.11 -2.64 -7.84
C PHE A 143 -17.39 -2.56 -7.01
N VAL A 144 -17.81 -1.35 -6.67
CA VAL A 144 -19.00 -1.03 -5.88
C VAL A 144 -19.87 -0.08 -6.68
N GLY A 145 -21.19 -0.30 -6.63
CA GLY A 145 -22.19 0.55 -7.29
C GLY A 145 -23.41 -0.29 -7.69
N PRO A 146 -24.40 0.29 -8.39
CA PRO A 146 -24.32 1.54 -9.17
C PRO A 146 -24.34 2.81 -8.32
N LEU A 147 -23.49 3.76 -8.66
CA LEU A 147 -23.48 5.11 -8.09
C LEU A 147 -23.62 6.12 -9.23
N ASN A 148 -24.25 7.26 -8.96
CA ASN A 148 -24.49 8.27 -9.99
C ASN A 148 -23.38 9.33 -9.99
N ILE A 149 -22.93 9.71 -11.18
CA ILE A 149 -22.06 10.87 -11.36
C ILE A 149 -22.87 12.14 -11.08
N ILE A 150 -22.37 12.97 -10.17
CA ILE A 150 -22.92 14.30 -9.89
C ILE A 150 -22.32 15.31 -10.86
N LYS A 151 -20.99 15.33 -10.96
CA LYS A 151 -20.24 16.36 -11.68
C LYS A 151 -18.85 15.86 -12.08
N PHE A 152 -18.27 16.44 -13.13
CA PHE A 152 -16.86 16.30 -13.47
C PHE A 152 -16.00 17.39 -12.83
N ILE A 153 -14.89 16.99 -12.21
CA ILE A 153 -13.87 17.90 -11.69
C ILE A 153 -12.65 17.82 -12.61
N GLY A 154 -12.61 18.73 -13.58
CA GLY A 154 -11.66 18.65 -14.69
C GLY A 154 -11.93 17.43 -15.58
N GLU A 155 -10.92 17.05 -16.37
CA GLU A 155 -11.03 15.93 -17.33
C GLU A 155 -10.82 14.56 -16.67
N ASN A 156 -10.07 14.50 -15.56
CA ASN A 156 -9.56 13.25 -15.00
C ASN A 156 -10.24 12.78 -13.71
N ALA A 157 -11.19 13.54 -13.16
CA ALA A 157 -11.86 13.17 -11.92
C ALA A 157 -13.38 13.38 -11.98
N VAL A 158 -14.08 12.47 -11.33
CA VAL A 158 -15.55 12.40 -11.30
C VAL A 158 -16.01 12.45 -9.86
N GLU A 159 -16.97 13.31 -9.59
CA GLU A 159 -17.70 13.37 -8.33
C GLU A 159 -18.89 12.43 -8.38
N VAL A 160 -18.94 11.49 -7.45
CA VAL A 160 -19.95 10.44 -7.41
C VAL A 160 -20.81 10.60 -6.16
N ARG A 161 -22.12 10.41 -6.30
CA ARG A 161 -23.05 10.39 -5.18
C ARG A 161 -22.83 9.11 -4.36
N LEU A 162 -22.16 9.25 -3.23
CA LEU A 162 -21.95 8.16 -2.29
C LEU A 162 -23.22 7.89 -1.46
N THR A 163 -23.60 6.62 -1.35
CA THR A 163 -24.66 6.16 -0.44
C THR A 163 -24.17 6.15 1.01
N GLU A 164 -25.07 6.08 1.99
CA GLU A 164 -24.75 6.11 3.44
C GLU A 164 -23.65 5.11 3.84
N LYS A 165 -23.63 3.92 3.21
CA LYS A 165 -22.60 2.88 3.40
C LYS A 165 -21.16 3.36 3.09
N PHE A 166 -21.03 4.41 2.28
CA PHE A 166 -19.76 4.98 1.84
C PHE A 166 -19.57 6.43 2.29
N SER A 167 -20.43 6.96 3.18
CA SER A 167 -20.40 8.36 3.62
C SER A 167 -19.04 8.79 4.21
N GLY A 168 -18.28 7.87 4.81
CA GLY A 168 -16.91 8.14 5.30
C GLY A 168 -15.81 8.19 4.23
N LYS A 169 -16.16 8.18 2.93
CA LYS A 169 -15.20 8.26 1.82
C LYS A 169 -15.36 9.58 1.07
N HIS A 170 -14.26 10.03 0.47
CA HIS A 170 -14.28 11.20 -0.39
C HIS A 170 -15.06 10.88 -1.68
N PRO A 171 -15.99 11.74 -2.13
CA PRO A 171 -16.83 11.47 -3.30
C PRO A 171 -16.11 11.59 -4.64
N LEU A 172 -14.88 12.11 -4.66
CA LEU A 172 -14.06 12.25 -5.87
C LEU A 172 -13.24 11.01 -6.17
N PHE A 173 -13.41 10.50 -7.38
CA PHE A 173 -12.65 9.37 -7.90
C PHE A 173 -12.02 9.73 -9.24
N PRO A 174 -10.75 9.35 -9.49
CA PRO A 174 -10.16 9.41 -10.82
C PRO A 174 -10.98 8.59 -11.81
N VAL A 175 -11.12 9.09 -13.05
CA VAL A 175 -11.83 8.43 -14.15
C VAL A 175 -11.33 7.00 -14.38
N SER A 176 -10.03 6.76 -14.18
CA SER A 176 -9.40 5.43 -14.30
C SER A 176 -9.90 4.39 -13.29
N LEU A 177 -10.47 4.83 -12.17
CA LEU A 177 -11.03 3.96 -11.13
C LEU A 177 -12.54 3.78 -11.25
N VAL A 178 -13.15 4.34 -12.30
CA VAL A 178 -14.59 4.33 -12.55
C VAL A 178 -14.87 3.51 -13.81
N LYS A 179 -15.96 2.74 -13.80
CA LYS A 179 -16.45 1.98 -14.95
C LYS A 179 -17.91 2.27 -15.25
N PRO A 180 -18.32 2.30 -16.54
CA PRO A 180 -19.73 2.45 -16.88
C PRO A 180 -20.54 1.27 -16.35
N TYR A 181 -21.70 1.55 -15.77
CA TYR A 181 -22.64 0.53 -15.34
C TYR A 181 -23.63 0.22 -16.46
N PHE A 182 -23.54 -0.98 -17.03
CA PHE A 182 -24.52 -1.46 -18.02
C PHE A 182 -25.58 -2.30 -17.33
N GLN A 183 -26.81 -1.80 -17.27
CA GLN A 183 -27.93 -2.57 -16.77
C GLN A 183 -28.29 -3.67 -17.79
N THR A 184 -27.97 -4.92 -17.47
CA THR A 184 -28.46 -6.06 -18.23
C THR A 184 -29.98 -6.16 -18.04
N GLY A 185 -30.76 -6.03 -19.12
CA GLY A 185 -32.21 -6.17 -19.09
C GLY A 185 -32.63 -7.52 -18.51
N LYS A 186 -33.63 -7.51 -17.62
CA LYS A 186 -34.14 -8.68 -16.89
C LYS A 186 -34.54 -9.85 -17.80
N ASP A 187 -34.91 -9.54 -19.05
CA ASP A 187 -35.37 -10.50 -20.04
C ASP A 187 -34.24 -11.27 -20.74
N LYS A 188 -33.00 -10.73 -20.75
CA LYS A 188 -31.88 -11.35 -21.49
C LYS A 188 -31.18 -12.47 -20.73
N LEU A 189 -31.22 -12.47 -19.40
CA LEU A 189 -30.62 -13.50 -18.54
C LEU A 189 -31.45 -13.73 -17.25
N PRO A 190 -32.57 -14.46 -17.32
CA PRO A 190 -33.43 -14.71 -16.16
C PRO A 190 -32.72 -15.44 -15.01
N SER A 191 -31.72 -16.27 -15.31
CA SER A 191 -30.92 -17.02 -14.33
C SER A 191 -30.01 -16.14 -13.47
N ARG A 192 -29.71 -14.90 -13.89
CA ARG A 192 -28.86 -13.95 -13.16
C ARG A 192 -29.66 -13.05 -12.19
N ASN A 193 -30.98 -13.22 -12.13
CA ASN A 193 -31.89 -12.44 -11.28
C ASN A 193 -31.78 -12.80 -9.79
N LYS A 194 -30.95 -13.77 -9.40
CA LYS A 194 -30.57 -13.96 -8.00
C LYS A 194 -29.53 -12.91 -7.64
N THR A 195 -29.98 -11.79 -7.10
CA THR A 195 -29.12 -10.91 -6.30
C THR A 195 -28.65 -11.76 -5.12
N TYR A 196 -27.47 -12.36 -5.23
CA TYR A 196 -26.72 -12.79 -4.06
C TYR A 196 -26.24 -11.50 -3.39
N THR A 197 -27.13 -10.81 -2.69
CA THR A 197 -26.70 -9.95 -1.59
C THR A 197 -25.90 -10.87 -0.68
N PRO A 198 -24.59 -10.68 -0.51
CA PRO A 198 -23.90 -11.34 0.57
C PRO A 198 -24.68 -10.94 1.81
N GLU A 199 -25.26 -11.91 2.51
CA GLU A 199 -25.91 -11.65 3.78
C GLU A 199 -24.89 -10.86 4.60
N GLU A 200 -25.30 -9.65 5.00
CA GLU A 200 -24.50 -8.87 5.92
C GLU A 200 -24.32 -9.80 7.11
N ILE A 201 -23.07 -10.23 7.35
CA ILE A 201 -22.74 -10.99 8.55
C ILE A 201 -23.00 -9.98 9.66
N VAL A 202 -24.24 -9.96 10.15
CA VAL A 202 -24.60 -9.36 11.40
C VAL A 202 -23.67 -10.07 12.36
N GLU A 203 -22.70 -9.35 12.91
CA GLU A 203 -22.06 -9.79 14.13
C GLU A 203 -23.23 -9.92 15.10
N VAL A 204 -23.70 -11.16 15.26
CA VAL A 204 -24.74 -11.51 16.21
C VAL A 204 -24.23 -10.94 17.51
N GLU A 205 -24.86 -9.84 17.96
CA GLU A 205 -24.63 -9.28 19.28
C GLU A 205 -24.61 -10.45 20.25
N ASP A 206 -23.47 -10.59 20.94
CA ASP A 206 -23.12 -11.71 21.78
C ASP A 206 -24.36 -12.18 22.57
N SER A 207 -24.99 -13.25 22.08
CA SER A 207 -25.95 -14.00 22.88
C SER A 207 -25.28 -14.30 24.22
N PRO A 208 -25.98 -14.17 25.36
CA PRO A 208 -25.35 -14.25 26.68
C PRO A 208 -24.48 -15.50 26.76
N VAL A 209 -23.17 -15.27 26.89
CA VAL A 209 -22.15 -16.30 26.73
C VAL A 209 -22.22 -17.25 27.93
N HIS A 210 -22.96 -18.34 27.81
CA HIS A 210 -23.09 -19.32 28.88
C HIS A 210 -21.83 -20.19 28.95
N VAL A 211 -21.25 -20.31 30.14
CA VAL A 211 -20.09 -21.18 30.37
C VAL A 211 -20.49 -22.65 30.30
N LYS A 212 -19.76 -23.46 29.51
CA LYS A 212 -19.93 -24.91 29.44
C LYS A 212 -19.12 -25.61 30.53
N LYS A 213 -17.81 -25.34 30.60
CA LYS A 213 -16.89 -25.99 31.54
C LYS A 213 -15.59 -25.19 31.71
N ILE A 214 -14.98 -25.30 32.88
CA ILE A 214 -13.62 -24.83 33.17
C ILE A 214 -12.64 -25.99 32.97
N ILE A 215 -11.59 -25.76 32.20
CA ILE A 215 -10.64 -26.81 31.78
C ILE A 215 -9.38 -26.80 32.66
N LYS A 216 -8.71 -25.64 32.75
CA LYS A 216 -7.40 -25.54 33.39
C LYS A 216 -7.29 -24.29 34.26
N PRO A 217 -6.63 -24.37 35.42
CA PRO A 217 -6.25 -23.22 36.21
C PRO A 217 -4.81 -22.80 35.86
N ARG A 218 -4.54 -21.49 35.91
CA ARG A 218 -3.19 -20.93 35.83
C ARG A 218 -3.04 -19.81 36.86
N LYS A 219 -1.83 -19.65 37.40
CA LYS A 219 -1.46 -18.52 38.26
C LYS A 219 -0.55 -17.57 37.47
N ILE A 220 -0.85 -16.27 37.51
CA ILE A 220 -0.08 -15.23 36.83
C ILE A 220 0.22 -14.10 37.82
N ARG A 221 1.36 -13.41 37.65
CA ARG A 221 1.73 -12.20 38.40
C ARG A 221 1.88 -11.01 37.44
N PRO A 222 0.78 -10.35 37.02
CA PRO A 222 0.87 -9.23 36.09
C PRO A 222 1.39 -7.94 36.74
N VAL A 223 1.01 -7.63 38.00
CA VAL A 223 1.44 -6.41 38.72
C VAL A 223 1.56 -6.68 40.22
N GLY A 224 2.61 -7.41 40.65
CA GLY A 224 2.94 -7.66 42.07
C GLY A 224 1.95 -8.53 42.88
N LYS A 225 0.68 -8.64 42.43
CA LYS A 225 -0.36 -9.48 43.03
C LYS A 225 -0.50 -10.79 42.26
N PHE A 226 -0.70 -11.87 43.00
CA PHE A 226 -1.03 -13.17 42.41
C PHE A 226 -2.49 -13.18 41.97
N GLN A 227 -2.74 -13.44 40.69
CA GLN A 227 -4.08 -13.64 40.15
C GLN A 227 -4.24 -15.05 39.60
N ARG A 228 -5.35 -15.70 39.94
CA ARG A 228 -5.75 -17.00 39.36
C ARG A 228 -6.63 -16.75 38.15
N GLN A 229 -6.30 -17.40 37.04
CA GLN A 229 -7.10 -17.43 35.83
C GLN A 229 -7.53 -18.85 35.51
N TYR A 230 -8.67 -18.95 34.85
CA TYR A 230 -9.27 -20.21 34.44
C TYR A 230 -9.47 -20.19 32.92
N LEU A 231 -9.12 -21.29 32.25
CA LEU A 231 -9.43 -21.49 30.85
C LEU A 231 -10.90 -21.92 30.76
N VAL A 232 -11.73 -21.04 30.23
CA VAL A 232 -13.18 -21.19 30.17
C VAL A 232 -13.58 -21.59 28.76
N ARG A 233 -14.38 -22.66 28.67
CA ARG A 233 -15.05 -23.08 27.43
C ARG A 233 -16.49 -22.65 27.46
N PHE A 234 -16.92 -21.94 26.43
CA PHE A 234 -18.28 -21.43 26.31
C PHE A 234 -19.20 -22.44 25.60
N LYS A 235 -20.49 -22.39 25.91
CA LYS A 235 -21.52 -23.15 25.18
C LYS A 235 -21.61 -22.58 23.76
N ASN A 236 -21.76 -23.46 22.78
CA ASN A 236 -21.92 -23.13 21.36
C ASN A 236 -20.71 -22.44 20.69
N GLN A 237 -19.53 -22.46 21.32
CA GLN A 237 -18.28 -21.98 20.70
C GLN A 237 -17.30 -23.14 20.48
N THR A 238 -16.51 -23.05 19.42
CA THR A 238 -15.43 -23.99 19.11
C THR A 238 -14.24 -23.77 20.05
N VAL A 239 -13.36 -24.77 20.13
CA VAL A 239 -12.18 -24.78 21.02
C VAL A 239 -11.27 -23.56 20.79
N ASP A 240 -11.23 -23.04 19.56
CA ASP A 240 -10.39 -21.89 19.19
C ASP A 240 -10.79 -20.58 19.89
N LYS A 241 -12.01 -20.52 20.42
CA LYS A 241 -12.54 -19.35 21.15
C LYS A 241 -12.42 -19.48 22.67
N ASP A 242 -11.75 -20.52 23.19
CA ASP A 242 -11.50 -20.69 24.62
C ASP A 242 -10.64 -19.52 25.15
N LYS A 243 -11.10 -18.83 26.21
CA LYS A 243 -10.43 -17.64 26.78
C LYS A 243 -9.98 -17.88 28.22
N TRP A 244 -8.85 -17.26 28.59
CA TRP A 244 -8.41 -17.17 29.98
C TRP A 244 -9.11 -16.02 30.69
N LEU A 245 -9.94 -16.33 31.68
CA LEU A 245 -10.69 -15.34 32.46
C LEU A 245 -10.29 -15.39 33.94
N ALA A 246 -10.30 -14.22 34.59
CA ALA A 246 -10.19 -14.11 36.04
C ALA A 246 -11.49 -14.58 36.71
N GLU A 247 -11.42 -15.01 37.98
CA GLU A 247 -12.59 -15.52 38.72
C GLU A 247 -13.80 -14.57 38.67
N ASP A 248 -13.57 -13.26 38.78
CA ASP A 248 -14.62 -12.23 38.79
C ASP A 248 -15.22 -11.95 37.40
N ALA A 249 -14.52 -12.33 36.34
CA ALA A 249 -14.90 -12.05 34.94
C ALA A 249 -15.61 -13.22 34.27
N ILE A 250 -15.92 -14.30 35.00
CA ILE A 250 -16.59 -15.49 34.47
C ILE A 250 -18.11 -15.32 34.63
N PRO A 251 -18.90 -15.30 33.52
CA PRO A 251 -20.35 -15.28 33.59
C PRO A 251 -20.88 -16.49 34.37
N ASP A 252 -21.72 -16.25 35.38
CA ASP A 252 -22.23 -17.27 36.31
C ASP A 252 -21.15 -18.19 36.92
N GLY A 253 -19.94 -17.66 37.16
CA GLY A 253 -18.75 -18.43 37.49
C GLY A 253 -18.85 -19.35 38.73
N ASN A 254 -19.75 -19.07 39.67
CA ASN A 254 -19.87 -19.80 40.94
C ASN A 254 -20.17 -21.31 40.76
N LEU A 255 -21.08 -21.66 39.85
CA LEU A 255 -21.46 -23.06 39.57
C LEU A 255 -20.32 -23.86 38.89
N PRO A 256 -19.76 -23.41 37.74
CA PRO A 256 -18.68 -24.13 37.06
C PRO A 256 -17.38 -24.15 37.88
N LEU A 257 -17.08 -23.12 38.68
CA LEU A 257 -15.92 -23.12 39.57
C LEU A 257 -16.06 -24.13 40.71
N LYS A 258 -17.25 -24.26 41.32
CA LYS A 258 -17.52 -25.27 42.35
C LYS A 258 -17.36 -26.68 41.77
N GLY A 259 -17.95 -26.96 40.62
CA GLY A 259 -17.81 -28.25 39.92
C GLY A 259 -16.35 -28.59 39.60
N PHE A 260 -15.59 -27.62 39.07
CA PHE A 260 -14.17 -27.80 38.78
C PHE A 260 -13.32 -28.03 40.04
N ARG A 261 -13.58 -27.29 41.13
CA ARG A 261 -12.88 -27.48 42.41
C ARG A 261 -13.19 -28.83 43.03
N ALA A 262 -14.42 -29.33 42.89
CA ALA A 262 -14.83 -30.64 43.38
C ALA A 262 -14.15 -31.78 42.60
N SER A 263 -14.13 -31.71 41.26
CA SER A 263 -13.44 -32.73 40.44
C SER A 263 -11.94 -32.78 40.72
N ARG A 264 -11.30 -31.63 40.92
CA ARG A 264 -9.87 -31.53 41.30
C ARG A 264 -9.56 -32.12 42.67
N ARG A 265 -10.49 -32.01 43.63
CA ARG A 265 -10.31 -32.66 44.96
C ARG A 265 -10.44 -34.17 44.86
N ALA A 266 -11.37 -34.67 44.05
CA ALA A 266 -11.56 -36.09 43.82
C ALA A 266 -10.36 -36.73 43.08
N GLU A 267 -9.79 -36.04 42.09
CA GLU A 267 -8.56 -36.49 41.41
C GLU A 267 -7.36 -36.57 42.37
N ASN A 268 -7.23 -35.59 43.28
CA ASN A 268 -6.15 -35.55 44.26
C ASN A 268 -6.33 -36.54 45.43
N SER A 269 -7.52 -37.10 45.66
CA SER A 269 -7.75 -38.12 46.70
C SER A 269 -7.56 -39.55 46.21
N HIS A 270 -7.35 -39.75 44.91
CA HIS A 270 -7.07 -41.04 44.28
C HIS A 270 -5.60 -41.21 43.87
N GLN A 271 -4.74 -40.29 44.30
CA GLN A 271 -3.27 -40.39 44.24
C GLN A 271 -2.73 -40.47 45.65
#